data_AF-A0A973DCD5-F1
#
_entry.id   AF-A0A973DCD5-F1
#
_cell.length_a   1.000
_cell.length_b   1.000
_cell.length_c   1.000
_cell.angle_alpha   90.00
_cell.angle_beta   90.00
_cell.angle_gamma   90.00
#
_symmetry.space_group_name_H-M   'P 1'
#
loop_
_entity.id
_entity.type
_entity.pdbx_description
1 polymer ?
#
loop_
_entity_poly.entity_id
_entity_poly.type
_entity_poly.pdbx_seq_one_letter_code
_entity_poly.pdbx_strand_id
1 'polypeptide(L)'
;MGKKNSYLTESNSGVAGERIEADSFEEAQSKCPDGYKVLGEFVCEVESDEIDVIELFIDEDSEDSGVEAISLVEYPAIEENFVALSKHKVEFKAVDSDKRIVVGYALIPDKKIYRKRGDYEYNILFSKETVQKASELYLKRLKNNNTTLEHESFTSGVSVVESWVTEDLEKDKINLYGVDPILGGWAVKMKVYNDKVWQEVKEGKYMGFSIEGSNFTSEKQNLSSQSEEEKLLDKIEKLLKQGND
;
A
#
# COMPACT_ATOMS: atom_id res chain seq x y z
N MET A 1 -13.53 -24.79 -13.70
CA MET A 1 -14.96 -24.43 -13.83
C MET A 1 -15.01 -23.05 -14.48
N GLY A 2 -15.70 -22.91 -15.61
CA GLY A 2 -15.80 -21.63 -16.33
C GLY A 2 -16.53 -20.59 -15.48
N LYS A 3 -16.11 -19.32 -15.57
CA LYS A 3 -16.80 -18.22 -14.90
C LYS A 3 -18.14 -18.00 -15.59
N LYS A 4 -19.25 -18.19 -14.88
CA LYS A 4 -20.59 -17.84 -15.35
C LYS A 4 -20.79 -16.34 -15.24
N ASN A 5 -21.26 -15.72 -16.32
CA ASN A 5 -21.63 -14.32 -16.34
C ASN A 5 -23.11 -14.14 -15.97
N SER A 6 -23.45 -12.97 -15.43
CA SER A 6 -24.83 -12.57 -15.14
C SER A 6 -25.33 -11.64 -16.23
N TYR A 7 -26.58 -11.78 -16.64
CA TYR A 7 -27.21 -10.94 -17.65
C TYR A 7 -28.55 -10.45 -17.15
N LEU A 8 -28.82 -9.14 -17.29
CA LEU A 8 -30.11 -8.54 -16.97
C LEU A 8 -31.03 -8.57 -18.18
N THR A 9 -32.31 -8.84 -17.91
CA THR A 9 -33.37 -8.80 -18.92
C THR A 9 -34.27 -7.58 -18.73
N GLU A 10 -34.90 -7.13 -19.81
CA GLU A 10 -35.94 -6.10 -19.78
C GLU A 10 -37.12 -6.57 -20.62
N SER A 11 -38.34 -6.37 -20.14
CA SER A 11 -39.52 -6.64 -20.95
C SER A 11 -39.56 -5.69 -22.15
N ASN A 12 -40.20 -6.11 -23.23
CA ASN A 12 -40.46 -5.21 -24.37
C ASN A 12 -41.35 -4.00 -24.00
N SER A 13 -41.97 -4.01 -22.82
CA SER A 13 -42.71 -2.88 -22.25
C SER A 13 -41.87 -1.97 -21.34
N GLY A 14 -40.55 -2.20 -21.25
CA GLY A 14 -39.61 -1.36 -20.50
C GLY A 14 -39.55 -1.64 -18.99
N VAL A 15 -39.96 -2.83 -18.54
CA VAL A 15 -39.89 -3.22 -17.12
C VAL A 15 -38.68 -4.13 -16.92
N ALA A 16 -37.81 -3.80 -15.95
CA ALA A 16 -36.65 -4.62 -15.62
C ALA A 16 -37.09 -6.04 -15.18
N GLY A 17 -36.48 -7.05 -15.80
CA GLY A 17 -36.71 -8.47 -15.53
C GLY A 17 -35.64 -9.10 -14.63
N GLU A 18 -35.69 -10.42 -14.51
CA GLU A 18 -34.79 -11.20 -13.65
C GLU A 18 -33.36 -11.31 -14.22
N ARG A 19 -32.40 -11.62 -13.33
CA ARG A 19 -31.01 -11.94 -13.67
C ARG A 19 -30.89 -13.39 -14.12
N ILE A 20 -30.19 -13.63 -15.24
CA ILE A 20 -29.95 -14.96 -15.82
C ILE A 20 -28.45 -15.25 -15.83
N GLU A 21 -28.06 -16.45 -15.42
CA GLU A 21 -26.68 -16.93 -15.50
C GLU A 21 -26.42 -17.71 -16.80
N ALA A 22 -25.36 -17.33 -17.52
CA ALA A 22 -24.92 -18.00 -18.75
C ALA A 22 -23.41 -17.84 -18.97
N ASP A 23 -22.81 -18.76 -19.72
CA ASP A 23 -21.38 -18.74 -20.05
C ASP A 23 -21.08 -17.83 -21.25
N SER A 24 -22.09 -17.45 -22.04
CA SER A 24 -21.97 -16.46 -23.13
C SER A 24 -23.27 -15.66 -23.34
N PHE A 25 -23.19 -14.57 -24.09
CA PHE A 25 -24.34 -13.74 -24.43
C PHE A 25 -25.37 -14.49 -25.30
N GLU A 26 -24.90 -15.35 -26.22
CA GLU A 26 -25.77 -16.19 -27.05
C GLU A 26 -26.54 -17.23 -26.21
N GLU A 27 -25.89 -17.81 -25.20
CA GLU A 27 -26.56 -18.71 -24.26
C GLU A 27 -27.59 -17.93 -23.41
N ALA A 28 -27.26 -16.71 -22.97
CA ALA A 28 -28.20 -15.83 -22.27
C ALA A 28 -29.43 -15.50 -23.13
N GLN A 29 -29.24 -15.24 -24.43
CA GLN A 29 -30.34 -15.04 -25.38
C GLN A 29 -31.23 -16.27 -25.51
N SER A 30 -30.64 -17.47 -25.57
CA SER A 30 -31.40 -18.72 -25.64
C SER A 30 -32.20 -19.02 -24.37
N LYS A 31 -31.76 -18.52 -23.20
CA LYS A 31 -32.47 -18.67 -21.91
C LYS A 31 -33.43 -17.53 -21.61
N CYS A 32 -33.41 -16.44 -22.39
CA CYS A 32 -34.23 -15.26 -22.15
C CYS A 32 -35.72 -15.60 -22.38
N PRO A 33 -36.61 -15.35 -21.40
CA PRO A 33 -38.04 -15.61 -21.56
C PRO A 33 -38.66 -14.81 -22.71
N ASP A 34 -39.70 -15.38 -23.34
CA ASP A 34 -40.47 -14.71 -24.39
C ASP A 34 -41.04 -13.37 -23.89
N GLY A 35 -40.86 -12.32 -24.70
CA GLY A 35 -41.29 -10.96 -24.36
C GLY A 35 -40.26 -10.12 -23.59
N TYR A 36 -39.08 -10.68 -23.31
CA TYR A 36 -37.94 -9.99 -22.73
C TYR A 36 -36.75 -9.94 -23.71
N LYS A 37 -35.85 -8.98 -23.50
CA LYS A 37 -34.56 -8.85 -24.21
C LYS A 37 -33.42 -8.77 -23.20
N VAL A 38 -32.25 -9.30 -23.57
CA VAL A 38 -31.02 -9.17 -22.78
C VAL A 38 -30.43 -7.77 -22.98
N LEU A 39 -30.10 -7.07 -21.90
CA LEU A 39 -29.60 -5.69 -21.93
C LEU A 39 -28.08 -5.57 -22.06
N GLY A 40 -27.32 -6.58 -21.63
CA GLY A 40 -25.85 -6.57 -21.64
C GLY A 40 -25.25 -7.56 -20.65
N GLU A 41 -23.92 -7.68 -20.70
CA GLU A 41 -23.12 -8.52 -19.79
C GLU A 41 -22.88 -7.79 -18.46
N PHE A 42 -23.22 -8.45 -17.35
CA PHE A 42 -22.75 -8.09 -16.02
C PHE A 42 -21.66 -9.08 -15.64
N VAL A 43 -20.45 -8.57 -15.46
CA VAL A 43 -19.32 -9.37 -15.01
C VAL A 43 -19.58 -9.80 -13.56
N CYS A 44 -19.80 -11.09 -13.36
CA CYS A 44 -19.68 -11.68 -12.03
C CYS A 44 -18.20 -11.68 -11.67
N GLU A 45 -17.75 -10.64 -10.98
CA GLU A 45 -16.50 -10.73 -10.24
C GLU A 45 -16.70 -11.81 -9.19
N VAL A 46 -16.03 -12.95 -9.39
CA VAL A 46 -15.88 -13.97 -8.36
C VAL A 46 -15.26 -13.23 -7.18
N GLU A 47 -15.99 -13.07 -6.08
CA GLU A 47 -15.39 -12.78 -4.78
C GLU A 47 -14.33 -13.85 -4.59
N SER A 48 -13.07 -13.49 -4.83
CA SER A 48 -11.95 -14.29 -4.34
C SER A 48 -12.16 -14.39 -2.85
N ASP A 49 -12.09 -15.60 -2.28
CA ASP A 49 -11.97 -15.81 -0.83
C ASP A 49 -11.18 -14.64 -0.25
N GLU A 50 -11.82 -13.81 0.59
CA GLU A 50 -11.25 -12.51 0.99
C GLU A 50 -9.85 -12.75 1.56
N ILE A 51 -8.82 -12.48 0.75
CA ILE A 51 -7.43 -12.60 1.18
C ILE A 51 -7.28 -11.67 2.38
N ASP A 52 -7.05 -12.25 3.55
CA ASP A 52 -7.02 -11.59 4.85
C ASP A 52 -6.29 -10.25 4.74
N VAL A 53 -6.92 -9.16 5.17
CA VAL A 53 -6.31 -7.83 5.17
C VAL A 53 -5.83 -7.51 6.57
N ILE A 54 -4.55 -7.21 6.71
CA ILE A 54 -3.89 -6.87 7.96
C ILE A 54 -3.44 -5.42 7.87
N GLU A 55 -4.03 -4.54 8.67
CA GLU A 55 -3.48 -3.20 8.85
C GLU A 55 -2.18 -3.27 9.65
N LEU A 56 -1.18 -2.55 9.18
CA LEU A 56 0.08 -2.34 9.85
C LEU A 56 0.12 -0.95 10.50
N PHE A 57 0.63 -0.92 11.73
CA PHE A 57 0.75 0.27 12.58
C PHE A 57 2.19 0.52 12.95
N ILE A 58 2.47 1.76 13.34
CA ILE A 58 3.76 2.16 13.88
C ILE A 58 3.55 2.46 15.36
N ASP A 59 4.29 1.74 16.20
CA ASP A 59 4.46 2.08 17.60
C ASP A 59 5.45 3.26 17.70
N GLU A 60 4.99 4.39 18.23
CA GLU A 60 5.80 5.62 18.37
C GLU A 60 6.77 5.56 19.56
N ASP A 61 6.45 4.74 20.57
CA ASP A 61 7.25 4.59 21.79
C ASP A 61 8.41 3.60 21.58
N SER A 62 8.33 2.76 20.56
CA SER A 62 9.40 1.86 20.14
C SER A 62 10.39 2.55 19.19
N GLU A 63 11.65 2.67 19.61
CA GLU A 63 12.73 3.25 18.80
C GLU A 63 13.00 2.48 17.50
N ASP A 64 12.67 1.19 17.48
CA ASP A 64 12.92 0.27 16.36
C ASP A 64 11.71 0.14 15.40
N SER A 65 10.61 0.86 15.68
CA SER A 65 9.37 0.81 14.91
C SER A 65 9.25 2.02 13.98
N GLY A 66 9.05 1.79 12.68
CA GLY A 66 8.86 2.84 11.69
C GLY A 66 9.78 2.72 10.48
N VAL A 67 9.87 3.79 9.68
CA VAL A 67 10.65 3.81 8.43
C VAL A 67 12.10 4.20 8.71
N GLU A 68 13.01 3.33 8.31
CA GLU A 68 14.46 3.44 8.51
C GLU A 68 15.19 3.99 7.28
N ALA A 69 14.69 3.69 6.08
CA ALA A 69 15.25 4.18 4.83
C ALA A 69 14.17 4.28 3.73
N ILE A 70 14.45 5.13 2.73
CA ILE A 70 13.70 5.16 1.47
C ILE A 70 14.63 4.63 0.37
N SER A 71 14.24 3.57 -0.31
CA SER A 71 15.01 2.96 -1.39
C SER A 71 14.65 3.55 -2.75
N LEU A 72 15.64 3.73 -3.61
CA LEU A 72 15.44 3.93 -5.04
C LEU A 72 15.36 2.55 -5.71
N VAL A 73 14.26 2.30 -6.43
CA VAL A 73 13.96 0.98 -7.01
C VAL A 73 13.51 1.09 -8.46
N GLU A 74 13.83 0.10 -9.28
CA GLU A 74 13.36 -0.03 -10.67
C GLU A 74 11.84 -0.25 -10.69
N TYR A 75 11.35 -1.17 -9.85
CA TYR A 75 9.93 -1.49 -9.73
C TYR A 75 9.46 -1.31 -8.28
N PRO A 76 8.68 -0.27 -7.97
CA PRO A 76 8.14 -0.05 -6.61
C PRO A 76 7.20 -1.15 -6.08
N ALA A 77 6.97 -2.22 -6.84
CA ALA A 77 6.26 -3.41 -6.39
C ALA A 77 6.96 -4.69 -6.84
N ILE A 78 7.76 -5.29 -5.94
CA ILE A 78 8.23 -6.67 -6.06
C ILE A 78 7.83 -7.45 -4.79
N GLU A 79 7.50 -8.73 -5.01
CA GLU A 79 6.75 -9.66 -4.15
C GLU A 79 7.50 -10.30 -2.96
N GLU A 80 8.66 -9.80 -2.51
CA GLU A 80 9.38 -10.42 -1.38
C GLU A 80 9.66 -9.46 -0.21
N ASN A 81 9.34 -9.95 1.00
CA ASN A 81 9.71 -9.58 2.39
C ASN A 81 9.78 -8.11 2.84
N PHE A 82 9.75 -7.14 1.94
CA PHE A 82 9.86 -5.73 2.24
C PHE A 82 8.55 -5.02 1.94
N VAL A 83 8.26 -3.90 2.61
CA VAL A 83 7.05 -3.12 2.40
C VAL A 83 7.18 -2.30 1.11
N ALA A 84 7.22 -2.98 -0.04
CA ALA A 84 7.19 -2.36 -1.35
C ALA A 84 5.76 -1.88 -1.67
N LEU A 85 5.56 -0.56 -1.61
CA LEU A 85 4.28 0.10 -1.87
C LEU A 85 4.29 0.72 -3.25
N SER A 86 3.85 -0.03 -4.26
CA SER A 86 2.92 0.41 -5.31
C SER A 86 3.16 -0.22 -6.69
N LYS A 87 2.16 -0.94 -7.22
CA LYS A 87 2.00 -1.27 -8.66
C LYS A 87 1.42 -0.11 -9.49
N HIS A 88 1.47 1.13 -8.99
CA HIS A 88 1.35 2.27 -9.88
C HIS A 88 2.75 2.63 -10.32
N LYS A 89 2.94 2.77 -11.63
CA LYS A 89 4.01 3.56 -12.21
C LYS A 89 3.94 4.95 -11.56
N VAL A 90 4.51 5.10 -10.37
CA VAL A 90 5.01 6.39 -9.91
C VAL A 90 6.30 6.54 -10.69
N GLU A 91 6.17 6.70 -12.02
CA GLU A 91 7.28 7.15 -12.84
C GLU A 91 7.78 8.42 -12.16
N PHE A 92 9.07 8.52 -11.86
CA PHE A 92 9.71 9.79 -11.57
C PHE A 92 9.42 10.76 -12.73
N LYS A 93 8.31 11.50 -12.68
CA LYS A 93 7.89 12.36 -13.78
C LYS A 93 8.60 13.70 -13.79
N ALA A 94 9.18 14.10 -12.66
CA ALA A 94 9.98 15.32 -12.58
C ALA A 94 11.42 15.02 -12.19
N VAL A 95 12.20 14.59 -13.19
CA VAL A 95 13.65 14.75 -13.21
C VAL A 95 13.91 16.19 -13.64
N ASP A 96 13.99 17.14 -12.71
CA ASP A 96 14.62 18.43 -13.05
C ASP A 96 16.10 18.14 -13.24
N SER A 97 16.49 17.98 -14.51
CA SER A 97 17.81 17.48 -14.90
C SER A 97 18.95 18.34 -14.32
N ASP A 98 18.67 19.63 -14.17
CA ASP A 98 19.63 20.64 -13.76
C ASP A 98 19.71 20.70 -12.23
N LYS A 99 18.59 20.48 -11.54
CA LYS A 99 18.53 20.50 -10.07
C LYS A 99 18.81 19.17 -9.40
N ARG A 100 18.84 18.07 -10.16
CA ARG A 100 19.05 16.69 -9.68
C ARG A 100 18.02 16.26 -8.65
N ILE A 101 16.75 16.47 -8.98
CA ILE A 101 15.61 16.23 -8.10
C ILE A 101 14.80 15.04 -8.62
N VAL A 102 14.32 14.21 -7.69
CA VAL A 102 13.28 13.21 -7.92
C VAL A 102 12.13 13.42 -6.93
N VAL A 103 10.89 13.27 -7.38
CA VAL A 103 9.66 13.50 -6.58
C VAL A 103 8.70 12.33 -6.77
N GLY A 104 8.04 11.91 -5.70
CA GLY A 104 7.07 10.82 -5.72
C GLY A 104 6.55 10.46 -4.33
N TYR A 105 5.62 9.52 -4.27
CA TYR A 105 5.10 8.97 -3.02
C TYR A 105 6.02 7.88 -2.48
N ALA A 106 6.43 8.01 -1.22
CA ALA A 106 7.15 6.97 -0.48
C ALA A 106 6.17 5.91 0.06
N LEU A 107 4.97 6.33 0.47
CA LEU A 107 3.95 5.46 1.05
C LEU A 107 2.55 5.96 0.66
N ILE A 108 1.68 5.03 0.27
CA ILE A 108 0.31 5.31 -0.17
C ILE A 108 -0.68 4.64 0.79
N PRO A 109 -1.67 5.37 1.35
CA PRO A 109 -2.63 4.82 2.28
C PRO A 109 -3.60 3.85 1.59
N ASP A 110 -4.17 2.95 2.38
CA ASP A 110 -5.24 2.00 2.02
C ASP A 110 -4.88 1.06 0.84
N LYS A 111 -3.61 1.06 0.45
CA LYS A 111 -3.11 0.21 -0.63
C LYS A 111 -2.85 -1.20 -0.11
N LYS A 112 -3.69 -2.14 -0.54
CA LYS A 112 -3.47 -3.58 -0.29
C LYS A 112 -2.18 -4.04 -0.98
N ILE A 113 -1.27 -4.60 -0.19
CA ILE A 113 -0.03 -5.20 -0.68
C ILE A 113 -0.03 -6.69 -0.37
N TYR A 114 0.00 -7.50 -1.42
CA TYR A 114 -0.01 -8.94 -1.31
C TYR A 114 1.27 -9.46 -0.65
N ARG A 115 1.11 -10.37 0.31
CA ARG A 115 2.18 -11.07 1.02
C ARG A 115 1.85 -12.55 1.08
N LYS A 116 2.89 -13.37 1.00
CA LYS A 116 2.79 -14.81 1.13
C LYS A 116 3.81 -15.31 2.13
N ARG A 117 3.35 -16.10 3.10
CA ARG A 117 4.20 -16.78 4.07
C ARG A 117 3.88 -18.27 4.06
N GLY A 118 4.72 -19.05 3.38
CA GLY A 118 4.41 -20.45 3.08
C GLY A 118 3.17 -20.54 2.20
N ASP A 119 2.14 -21.24 2.65
CA ASP A 119 0.86 -21.38 1.95
C ASP A 119 -0.19 -20.32 2.35
N TYR A 120 0.11 -19.45 3.33
CA TYR A 120 -0.80 -18.41 3.79
C TYR A 120 -0.60 -17.12 3.00
N GLU A 121 -1.66 -16.65 2.36
CA GLU A 121 -1.70 -15.44 1.55
C GLU A 121 -2.54 -14.38 2.25
N TYR A 122 -2.01 -13.15 2.35
CA TYR A 122 -2.66 -12.05 3.03
C TYR A 122 -2.27 -10.72 2.39
N ASN A 123 -3.09 -9.69 2.56
CA ASN A 123 -2.75 -8.33 2.19
C ASN A 123 -2.34 -7.56 3.44
N ILE A 124 -1.33 -6.70 3.31
CA ILE A 124 -1.06 -5.64 4.29
C ILE A 124 -1.52 -4.29 3.74
N LEU A 125 -1.87 -3.35 4.61
CA LEU A 125 -2.08 -1.95 4.24
C LEU A 125 -1.69 -1.02 5.38
N PHE A 126 -1.59 0.28 5.09
CA PHE A 126 -1.39 1.33 6.06
C PHE A 126 -2.54 2.32 5.93
N SER A 127 -3.22 2.65 7.02
CA SER A 127 -4.20 3.75 6.99
C SER A 127 -3.51 5.09 6.83
N LYS A 128 -4.29 6.12 6.46
CA LYS A 128 -3.82 7.51 6.38
C LYS A 128 -3.14 7.98 7.66
N GLU A 129 -3.63 7.56 8.82
CA GLU A 129 -3.04 7.89 10.11
C GLU A 129 -1.65 7.25 10.25
N THR A 130 -1.50 5.97 9.91
CA THR A 130 -0.19 5.31 9.95
C THR A 130 0.78 5.95 8.94
N VAL A 131 0.30 6.33 7.75
CA VAL A 131 1.13 7.03 6.75
C VAL A 131 1.63 8.38 7.29
N GLN A 132 0.76 9.16 7.93
CA GLN A 132 1.12 10.42 8.58
C GLN A 132 2.21 10.19 9.63
N LYS A 133 1.99 9.26 10.56
CA LYS A 133 2.95 8.92 11.63
C LYS A 133 4.29 8.47 11.08
N ALA A 134 4.29 7.64 10.03
CA ALA A 134 5.50 7.20 9.35
C ALA A 134 6.35 8.38 8.87
N SER A 135 5.69 9.35 8.22
CA SER A 135 6.35 10.52 7.65
C SER A 135 6.96 11.42 8.72
N GLU A 136 6.27 11.63 9.83
CA GLU A 136 6.71 12.47 10.94
C GLU A 136 7.87 11.84 11.70
N LEU A 137 7.76 10.55 12.03
CA LEU A 137 8.80 9.80 12.74
C LEU A 137 10.10 9.70 11.93
N TYR A 138 9.99 9.46 10.61
CA TYR A 138 11.15 9.43 9.72
C TYR A 138 11.97 10.72 9.79
N LEU A 139 11.30 11.88 9.79
CA LEU A 139 11.97 13.18 9.91
C LEU A 139 12.43 13.46 11.34
N LYS A 140 11.61 13.15 12.36
CA LYS A 140 11.96 13.31 13.78
C LYS A 140 13.23 12.55 14.15
N ARG A 141 13.44 11.38 13.53
CA ARG A 141 14.62 10.51 13.72
C ARG A 141 15.79 10.84 12.78
N LEU A 142 15.71 11.94 12.02
CA LEU A 142 16.76 12.42 11.12
C LEU A 142 17.17 11.38 10.05
N LYS A 143 16.22 10.54 9.62
CA LYS A 143 16.45 9.47 8.63
C LYS A 143 16.44 10.00 7.19
N ASN A 144 16.30 11.30 6.99
CA ASN A 144 16.20 11.95 5.68
C ASN A 144 17.42 11.77 4.76
N ASN A 145 18.55 11.24 5.26
CA ASN A 145 19.72 10.87 4.47
C ASN A 145 19.88 9.35 4.27
N ASN A 146 18.98 8.55 4.83
CA ASN A 146 19.02 7.10 4.71
C ASN A 146 18.33 6.68 3.42
N THR A 147 19.16 6.44 2.40
CA THR A 147 18.71 5.96 1.09
C THR A 147 19.43 4.65 0.78
N THR A 148 18.71 3.67 0.27
CA THR A 148 19.29 2.44 -0.29
C THR A 148 19.01 2.36 -1.78
N LEU A 149 19.67 1.43 -2.48
CA LEU A 149 19.39 1.07 -3.86
C LEU A 149 18.90 -0.37 -3.87
N GLU A 150 17.72 -0.63 -4.45
CA GLU A 150 17.11 -1.98 -4.55
C GLU A 150 17.05 -2.76 -3.23
N HIS A 151 16.90 -2.07 -2.09
CA HIS A 151 16.91 -2.69 -0.75
C HIS A 151 18.21 -3.44 -0.37
N GLU A 152 19.30 -3.26 -1.12
CA GLU A 152 20.53 -4.02 -0.89
C GLU A 152 21.54 -3.25 -0.04
N SER A 153 21.83 -2.01 -0.43
CA SER A 153 22.93 -1.25 0.17
C SER A 153 22.59 0.22 0.29
N PHE A 154 23.03 0.82 1.41
CA PHE A 154 22.96 2.25 1.60
C PHE A 154 23.82 2.98 0.57
N THR A 155 23.26 4.06 0.03
CA THR A 155 23.95 4.98 -0.86
C THR A 155 24.14 6.32 -0.18
N SER A 156 25.22 7.01 -0.53
CA SER A 156 25.53 8.34 -0.03
C SER A 156 25.18 9.41 -1.06
N GLY A 157 24.97 10.64 -0.60
CA GLY A 157 24.69 11.77 -1.48
C GLY A 157 23.29 11.73 -2.08
N VAL A 158 22.33 11.11 -1.39
CA VAL A 158 20.90 11.21 -1.70
C VAL A 158 20.18 11.61 -0.42
N SER A 159 19.38 12.67 -0.48
CA SER A 159 18.71 13.24 0.69
C SER A 159 17.28 13.62 0.37
N VAL A 160 16.34 13.26 1.24
CA VAL A 160 15.02 13.87 1.31
C VAL A 160 15.19 15.33 1.73
N VAL A 161 14.81 16.26 0.85
CA VAL A 161 14.91 17.70 1.07
C VAL A 161 13.54 18.34 1.33
N GLU A 162 12.45 17.67 0.96
CA GLU A 162 11.09 18.02 1.37
C GLU A 162 10.28 16.73 1.57
N SER A 163 9.37 16.75 2.53
CA SER A 163 8.48 15.65 2.88
C SER A 163 7.14 16.24 3.33
N TRP A 164 6.04 15.75 2.79
CA TRP A 164 4.69 16.20 3.12
C TRP A 164 3.67 15.08 2.90
N VAL A 165 2.52 15.22 3.54
CA VAL A 165 1.35 14.37 3.28
C VAL A 165 0.36 15.18 2.45
N THR A 166 -0.24 14.55 1.45
CA THR A 166 -1.22 15.21 0.58
C THR A 166 -2.55 15.42 1.29
N GLU A 167 -2.97 16.68 1.44
CA GLU A 167 -4.20 17.09 2.12
C GLU A 167 -5.32 17.55 1.17
N ASP A 168 -4.98 17.98 -0.04
CA ASP A 168 -5.93 18.50 -1.05
C ASP A 168 -5.50 18.04 -2.44
N LEU A 169 -6.36 17.34 -3.17
CA LEU A 169 -6.03 16.78 -4.48
C LEU A 169 -5.81 17.85 -5.56
N GLU A 170 -6.49 18.98 -5.49
CA GLU A 170 -6.39 20.02 -6.52
C GLU A 170 -5.19 20.94 -6.28
N LYS A 171 -4.88 21.22 -5.00
CA LYS A 171 -3.88 22.22 -4.60
C LYS A 171 -2.54 21.61 -4.16
N ASP A 172 -2.40 20.28 -4.17
CA ASP A 172 -1.15 19.66 -3.74
C ASP A 172 0.03 20.10 -4.63
N LYS A 173 1.17 20.34 -3.98
CA LYS A 173 2.43 20.68 -4.63
C LYS A 173 2.89 19.61 -5.63
N ILE A 174 2.52 18.35 -5.40
CA ILE A 174 2.90 17.23 -6.25
C ILE A 174 2.39 17.39 -7.69
N ASN A 175 1.28 18.11 -7.88
CA ASN A 175 0.73 18.45 -9.20
C ASN A 175 1.72 19.24 -10.07
N LEU A 176 2.61 20.04 -9.46
CA LEU A 176 3.66 20.79 -10.17
C LEU A 176 4.68 19.86 -10.87
N TYR A 177 4.71 18.59 -10.48
CA TYR A 177 5.64 17.57 -10.97
C TYR A 177 4.97 16.55 -11.89
N GLY A 178 3.69 16.76 -12.26
CA GLY A 178 2.95 15.87 -13.17
C GLY A 178 2.64 14.49 -12.60
N VAL A 179 2.68 14.34 -11.27
CA VAL A 179 2.30 13.13 -10.54
C VAL A 179 0.87 13.30 -10.03
N ASP A 180 0.04 12.28 -10.25
CA ASP A 180 -1.35 12.31 -9.80
C ASP A 180 -1.40 12.30 -8.26
N PRO A 181 -2.11 13.25 -7.62
CA PRO A 181 -2.13 13.39 -6.19
C PRO A 181 -2.99 12.29 -5.55
N ILE A 182 -2.56 11.82 -4.38
CA ILE A 182 -3.23 10.78 -3.60
C ILE A 182 -3.46 11.28 -2.19
N LEU A 183 -4.71 11.43 -1.80
CA LEU A 183 -5.09 11.97 -0.48
C LEU A 183 -4.56 11.09 0.65
N GLY A 184 -3.80 11.69 1.58
CA GLY A 184 -3.11 10.99 2.67
C GLY A 184 -1.83 10.26 2.25
N GLY A 185 -1.41 10.35 0.99
CA GLY A 185 -0.13 9.82 0.52
C GLY A 185 1.04 10.62 1.07
N TRP A 186 2.09 9.93 1.51
CA TRP A 186 3.34 10.56 1.94
C TRP A 186 4.26 10.79 0.74
N ALA A 187 4.34 12.05 0.32
CA ALA A 187 5.18 12.50 -0.78
C ALA A 187 6.55 12.98 -0.27
N VAL A 188 7.58 12.69 -1.06
CA VAL A 188 8.96 13.13 -0.80
C VAL A 188 9.57 13.75 -2.05
N LYS A 189 10.40 14.76 -1.84
CA LYS A 189 11.34 15.31 -2.82
C LYS A 189 12.74 14.98 -2.37
N MET A 190 13.46 14.18 -3.16
CA MET A 190 14.86 13.87 -2.90
C MET A 190 15.77 14.63 -3.86
N LYS A 191 16.93 15.04 -3.35
CA LYS A 191 18.01 15.60 -4.14
C LYS A 191 19.16 14.60 -4.23
N VAL A 192 19.62 14.35 -5.45
CA VAL A 192 20.66 13.37 -5.78
C VAL A 192 21.96 14.10 -6.07
N TYR A 193 22.82 14.21 -5.07
CA TYR A 193 24.16 14.80 -5.19
C TYR A 193 25.16 13.83 -5.82
N ASN A 194 24.95 12.52 -5.62
CA ASN A 194 25.81 11.46 -6.13
C ASN A 194 25.72 11.36 -7.65
N ASP A 195 26.82 11.62 -8.36
CA ASP A 195 26.87 11.62 -9.82
C ASP A 195 26.51 10.26 -10.43
N LYS A 196 26.96 9.16 -9.81
CA LYS A 196 26.70 7.81 -10.31
C LYS A 196 25.21 7.49 -10.21
N VAL A 197 24.63 7.66 -9.02
CA VAL A 197 23.20 7.42 -8.78
C VAL A 197 22.38 8.32 -9.71
N TRP A 198 22.81 9.56 -9.92
CA TRP A 198 22.12 10.47 -10.82
C TRP A 198 22.14 10.01 -12.28
N GLN A 199 23.25 9.45 -12.79
CA GLN A 199 23.24 8.85 -14.13
C GLN A 199 22.28 7.67 -14.18
N GLU A 200 22.31 6.78 -13.19
CA GLU A 200 21.42 5.61 -13.13
C GLU A 200 19.92 6.02 -13.12
N VAL A 201 19.56 7.08 -12.40
CA VAL A 201 18.20 7.65 -12.43
C VAL A 201 17.84 8.15 -13.83
N LYS A 202 18.73 8.90 -14.49
CA LYS A 202 18.48 9.41 -15.86
C LYS A 202 18.40 8.31 -16.91
N GLU A 203 19.10 7.20 -16.69
CA GLU A 203 19.04 5.99 -17.52
C GLU A 203 17.76 5.18 -17.27
N GLY A 204 16.93 5.58 -16.30
CA GLY A 204 15.69 4.90 -15.96
C GLY A 204 15.88 3.64 -15.11
N LYS A 205 17.07 3.44 -14.53
CA LYS A 205 17.36 2.28 -13.68
C LYS A 205 16.53 2.29 -12.40
N TYR A 206 16.36 3.45 -11.78
CA TYR A 206 15.45 3.61 -10.64
C TYR A 206 14.28 4.45 -11.09
N MET A 207 13.07 3.92 -10.93
CA MET A 207 11.84 4.56 -11.40
C MET A 207 10.87 4.91 -10.28
N GLY A 208 11.08 4.43 -9.05
CA GLY A 208 10.22 4.76 -7.91
C GLY A 208 10.91 4.70 -6.56
N PHE A 209 10.11 4.97 -5.52
CA PHE A 209 10.50 4.84 -4.12
C PHE A 209 9.90 3.59 -3.49
N SER A 210 10.59 3.06 -2.50
CA SER A 210 10.09 2.00 -1.62
C SER A 210 10.53 2.29 -0.19
N ILE A 211 9.74 1.92 0.82
CA ILE A 211 10.09 2.14 2.22
C ILE A 211 10.69 0.88 2.83
N GLU A 212 11.75 1.07 3.61
CA GLU A 212 12.29 0.05 4.49
C GLU A 212 11.99 0.45 5.92
N GLY A 213 11.39 -0.46 6.66
CA GLY A 213 11.07 -0.23 8.05
C GLY A 213 10.94 -1.54 8.80
N SER A 214 11.10 -1.45 10.11
CA SER A 214 11.04 -2.57 11.04
C SER A 214 9.87 -2.40 12.00
N ASN A 215 9.48 -3.52 12.61
CA ASN A 215 8.53 -3.58 13.73
C ASN A 215 7.18 -2.89 13.48
N PHE A 216 6.67 -2.95 12.25
CA PHE A 216 5.28 -2.64 11.99
C PHE A 216 4.39 -3.69 12.65
N THR A 217 3.54 -3.27 13.59
CA THR A 217 2.66 -4.17 14.35
C THR A 217 1.30 -4.28 13.67
N SER A 218 0.55 -5.33 13.98
CA SER A 218 -0.86 -5.45 13.57
C SER A 218 -1.75 -5.54 14.79
N GLU A 219 -3.04 -5.19 14.68
CA GLU A 219 -3.99 -5.33 15.80
C GLU A 219 -4.00 -6.74 16.40
N LYS A 220 -3.91 -7.78 15.55
CA LYS A 220 -3.82 -9.18 16.01
C LYS A 220 -2.59 -9.44 16.88
N GLN A 221 -1.45 -8.79 16.57
CA GLN A 221 -0.26 -8.86 17.39
C GLN A 221 -0.40 -8.02 18.67
N ASN A 222 -0.87 -6.78 18.59
CA ASN A 222 -1.08 -5.93 19.77
C ASN A 222 -2.03 -6.56 20.79
N LEU A 223 -3.13 -7.18 20.35
CA LEU A 223 -4.04 -7.93 21.21
C LEU A 223 -3.37 -9.16 21.84
N SER A 224 -2.49 -9.85 21.10
CA SER A 224 -1.74 -10.98 21.65
C SER A 224 -0.72 -10.54 22.70
N SER A 225 0.02 -9.45 22.45
CA SER A 225 0.98 -8.85 23.38
C SER A 225 0.29 -8.36 24.66
N GLN A 226 -0.82 -7.63 24.52
CA GLN A 226 -1.64 -7.18 25.64
C GLN A 226 -2.16 -8.37 26.47
N SER A 227 -2.60 -9.45 25.81
CA SER A 227 -3.05 -10.66 26.52
C SER A 227 -1.93 -11.37 27.30
N GLU A 228 -0.69 -11.28 26.83
CA GLU A 228 0.47 -11.86 27.51
C GLU A 228 0.93 -11.01 28.68
N GLU A 229 0.92 -9.68 28.52
CA GLU A 229 1.19 -8.73 29.60
C GLU A 229 0.13 -8.79 30.71
N GLU A 230 -1.15 -8.87 30.37
CA GLU A 230 -2.23 -9.09 31.34
C GLU A 230 -2.05 -10.40 32.11
N LYS A 231 -1.68 -11.49 31.42
CA LYS A 231 -1.37 -12.78 32.09
C LYS A 231 -0.16 -12.67 33.01
N LEU A 232 0.84 -11.86 32.67
CA LEU A 232 2.01 -11.62 33.50
C LEU A 232 1.66 -10.83 34.77
N LEU A 233 0.86 -9.76 34.62
CA LEU A 233 0.37 -8.93 35.74
C LEU A 233 -0.48 -9.76 36.71
N ASP A 234 -1.37 -10.59 36.18
CA ASP A 234 -2.25 -11.46 36.96
C ASP A 234 -1.46 -12.52 37.76
N LYS A 235 -0.29 -12.92 37.24
CA LYS A 235 0.64 -13.84 37.90
C LYS A 235 1.45 -13.15 38.99
N ILE A 236 1.87 -11.90 38.77
CA ILE A 236 2.55 -11.07 39.76
C ILE A 236 1.60 -10.76 40.94
N GLU A 237 0.33 -10.44 40.67
CA GLU A 237 -0.66 -10.15 41.71
C GLU A 237 -0.92 -11.37 42.61
N LYS A 238 -0.94 -12.58 42.04
CA LYS A 238 -1.05 -13.84 42.80
C LYS A 238 0.16 -14.10 43.68
N LEU A 239 1.37 -13.79 43.21
CA LEU A 239 2.60 -13.94 43.99
C LEU A 239 2.68 -12.92 45.14
N LEU A 240 2.23 -11.69 44.94
CA LEU A 240 2.19 -10.66 45.98
C LEU A 240 1.15 -10.97 47.07
N LYS A 241 0.04 -11.62 46.72
CA LYS A 241 -0.96 -12.10 47.70
C LYS A 241 -0.50 -13.31 48.50
N GLN A 242 0.42 -14.12 47.97
CA GLN A 242 0.99 -15.29 48.67
C GLN A 242 2.18 -14.95 49.57
N GLY A 243 2.77 -13.75 49.44
CA GLY A 243 3.90 -13.29 50.25
C GLY A 243 3.53 -12.47 51.49
N ASN A 244 2.23 -12.38 51.83
CA ASN A 244 1.72 -11.57 52.94
C ASN A 244 1.10 -12.41 54.09
N ASP A 245 1.36 -13.72 54.13
CA ASP A 245 1.08 -14.61 55.27
C ASP A 245 2.36 -14.99 56.02
#